data_AF-A0A653LMR0-F1
#
_entry.id   AF-A0A653LMR0-F1
#
_cell.length_a   1.000
_cell.length_b   1.000
_cell.length_c   1.000
_cell.angle_alpha   90.00
_cell.angle_beta   90.00
_cell.angle_gamma   90.00
#
_symmetry.space_group_name_H-M   'P 1'
#
loop_
_entity.id
_entity.type
_entity.pdbx_description
1 polymer ?
#
loop_
_entity_poly.entity_id
_entity_poly.type
_entity_poly.pdbx_seq_one_letter_code
_entity_poly.pdbx_strand_id
1 'polypeptide(L)'
;MSRPAVLEQDPGAWMADAIDYIVRRANAVGTVTADDLRRDLPEPHHPNAVGRAFGIASSRNLITKVRPVNSTTRSRHGGGSWAWGLHESQMVRAA
;
A
#
# COMPACT_ATOMS: atom_id res chain seq x y z
N MET A 1 22.02 -5.71 29.15
CA MET A 1 20.96 -5.99 28.15
C MET A 1 20.19 -4.71 27.90
N SER A 2 20.47 -3.98 26.82
CA SER A 2 19.72 -2.77 26.46
C SER A 2 18.69 -3.11 25.39
N ARG A 3 17.44 -2.73 25.67
CA ARG A 3 16.27 -2.80 24.78
C ARG A 3 16.61 -2.23 23.40
N PRO A 4 16.30 -2.90 22.27
CA PRO A 4 16.47 -2.30 20.96
C PRO A 4 15.43 -1.18 20.80
N ALA A 5 15.88 -0.10 20.17
CA ALA A 5 15.17 1.14 19.96
C ALA A 5 13.76 0.90 19.40
N VAL A 6 12.78 1.57 20.00
CA VAL A 6 11.58 2.00 19.28
C VAL A 6 12.10 2.89 18.17
N LEU A 7 12.24 2.34 16.97
CA LEU A 7 12.54 3.11 15.77
C LEU A 7 11.42 4.13 15.63
N GLU A 8 11.74 5.40 15.86
CA GLU A 8 10.94 6.51 15.35
C GLU A 8 10.76 6.22 13.85
N GLN A 9 9.54 5.84 13.45
CA GLN A 9 9.26 5.55 12.06
C GLN A 9 9.36 6.88 11.30
N ASP A 10 10.49 7.10 10.63
CA ASP A 10 10.63 8.21 9.69
C ASP A 10 9.44 8.16 8.70
N PRO A 11 8.57 9.18 8.67
CA PRO A 11 7.43 9.22 7.77
C PRO A 11 7.83 9.08 6.28
N GLY A 12 9.04 9.51 5.92
CA GLY A 12 9.61 9.35 4.59
C GLY A 12 9.93 7.89 4.28
N ALA A 13 10.62 7.20 5.19
CA ALA A 13 10.96 5.79 5.07
C ALA A 13 9.70 4.91 4.97
N TRP A 14 8.72 5.11 5.85
CA TRP A 14 7.46 4.35 5.79
C TRP A 14 6.74 4.53 4.45
N MET A 15 6.71 5.75 3.91
CA MET A 15 6.06 6.04 2.63
C MET A 15 6.76 5.34 1.47
N ALA A 16 8.09 5.32 1.44
CA ALA A 16 8.86 4.63 0.43
C ALA A 16 8.59 3.11 0.49
N ASP A 17 8.70 2.52 1.68
CA ASP A 17 8.44 1.10 1.90
C ASP A 17 7.02 0.70 1.50
N ALA A 18 6.03 1.56 1.80
CA ALA A 18 4.65 1.33 1.43
C ALA A 18 4.44 1.31 -0.09
N ILE A 19 5.06 2.24 -0.82
CA ILE A 19 4.99 2.28 -2.29
C ILE A 19 5.65 1.04 -2.90
N ASP A 20 6.82 0.65 -2.39
CA ASP A 20 7.53 -0.54 -2.87
C ASP A 20 6.76 -1.83 -2.57
N TYR A 21 6.14 -1.93 -1.40
CA TYR A 21 5.24 -3.02 -1.06
C TYR A 21 4.05 -3.09 -2.03
N ILE A 22 3.38 -1.96 -2.30
CA ILE A 22 2.23 -1.88 -3.22
C ILE A 22 2.59 -2.47 -4.58
N VAL A 23 3.70 -2.03 -5.17
CA VAL A 23 4.14 -2.47 -6.50
C VAL A 23 4.50 -3.96 -6.50
N ARG A 24 5.29 -4.41 -5.52
CA ARG A 24 5.68 -5.82 -5.42
C ARG A 24 4.48 -6.74 -5.24
N ARG A 25 3.52 -6.35 -4.38
CA ARG A 25 2.30 -7.14 -4.12
C ARG A 25 1.39 -7.18 -5.34
N ALA A 26 1.19 -6.05 -6.00
CA ALA A 26 0.42 -5.98 -7.24
C ALA A 26 1.03 -6.83 -8.35
N ASN A 27 2.37 -6.88 -8.44
CA ASN A 27 3.07 -7.74 -9.37
C ASN A 27 2.89 -9.23 -9.01
N ALA A 28 3.08 -9.60 -7.75
CA ALA A 28 3.06 -11.00 -7.31
C ALA A 28 1.65 -11.64 -7.28
N VAL A 29 0.63 -10.89 -6.87
CA VAL A 29 -0.73 -11.41 -6.60
C VAL A 29 -1.78 -10.80 -7.55
N GLY A 30 -1.36 -9.91 -8.46
CA GLY A 30 -2.22 -9.21 -9.41
C GLY A 30 -2.97 -8.01 -8.83
N THR A 31 -3.30 -8.02 -7.53
CA THR A 31 -3.92 -6.86 -6.86
C THR A 31 -3.45 -6.66 -5.43
N VAL A 32 -3.58 -5.41 -4.95
CA VAL A 32 -3.28 -4.98 -3.58
C VAL A 32 -4.35 -4.01 -3.09
N THR A 33 -4.70 -4.12 -1.80
CA THR A 33 -5.70 -3.26 -1.14
C THR A 33 -5.12 -2.52 0.05
N ALA A 34 -5.84 -1.50 0.54
CA ALA A 34 -5.46 -0.79 1.76
C ALA A 34 -5.44 -1.68 3.01
N ASP A 35 -6.20 -2.78 3.01
CA ASP A 35 -6.19 -3.74 4.11
C ASP A 35 -4.93 -4.61 4.09
N ASP A 36 -4.43 -4.95 2.89
CA ASP A 36 -3.16 -5.67 2.77
C ASP A 36 -1.99 -4.86 3.33
N LEU A 37 -1.97 -3.54 3.09
CA LEU A 37 -0.95 -2.66 3.67
C LEU A 37 -1.05 -2.61 5.20
N ARG A 38 -2.26 -2.48 5.75
CA ARG A 38 -2.44 -2.44 7.21
C ARG A 38 -2.09 -3.76 7.90
N ARG A 39 -2.25 -4.89 7.19
CA ARG A 39 -1.93 -6.21 7.72
C ARG A 39 -0.43 -6.50 7.67
N ASP A 40 0.24 -6.09 6.59
CA ASP A 40 1.59 -6.55 6.27
C ASP A 40 2.70 -5.50 6.52
N LEU A 41 2.34 -4.23 6.77
CA LEU A 41 3.27 -3.16 7.16
C LEU A 41 2.99 -2.68 8.59
N PRO A 42 4.01 -2.11 9.27
CA PRO A 42 3.78 -1.51 10.57
C PRO A 42 2.82 -0.30 10.46
N GLU A 43 2.09 -0.02 11.55
CA GLU A 43 1.14 1.09 11.62
C GLU A 43 1.85 2.41 11.24
N PRO A 44 1.32 3.19 10.28
CA PRO A 44 1.94 4.46 9.89
C PRO A 44 1.84 5.52 10.99
N HIS A 45 2.73 6.51 10.92
CA HIS A 45 2.65 7.72 11.74
C HIS A 45 1.30 8.46 11.63
N HIS A 46 0.61 8.39 10.49
CA HIS A 46 -0.68 9.06 10.29
C HIS A 46 -1.68 8.15 9.56
N PRO A 47 -2.96 8.08 9.96
CA PRO A 47 -3.94 7.18 9.35
C PRO A 47 -4.15 7.41 7.85
N ASN A 48 -4.03 8.66 7.39
CA ASN A 48 -4.12 9.01 5.98
C ASN A 48 -2.88 8.62 5.15
N ALA A 49 -1.77 8.18 5.78
CA ALA A 49 -0.54 7.81 5.07
C ALA A 49 -0.79 6.62 4.12
N VAL A 50 -1.65 5.67 4.51
CA VAL A 50 -2.06 4.55 3.64
C VAL A 50 -2.67 5.08 2.35
N GLY A 51 -3.68 5.95 2.46
CA GLY A 51 -4.34 6.53 1.28
C GLY A 51 -3.38 7.35 0.42
N ARG A 52 -2.45 8.08 1.06
CA ARG A 52 -1.41 8.85 0.37
C ARG A 52 -0.45 7.96 -0.42
N ALA A 53 -0.04 6.81 0.12
CA ALA A 53 0.83 5.86 -0.58
C ALA A 53 0.20 5.39 -1.90
N PHE A 54 -1.07 5.00 -1.88
CA PHE A 54 -1.83 4.65 -3.10
C PHE A 54 -1.96 5.82 -4.06
N GLY A 55 -2.25 7.02 -3.55
CA GLY A 55 -2.35 8.23 -4.37
C GLY A 55 -1.05 8.56 -5.09
N ILE A 56 0.09 8.47 -4.39
CA ILE A 56 1.43 8.71 -4.96
C ILE A 56 1.80 7.63 -5.97
N ALA A 57 1.56 6.36 -5.66
CA ALA A 57 1.86 5.27 -6.58
C ALA A 57 1.01 5.37 -7.86
N SER A 58 -0.26 5.75 -7.74
CA SER A 58 -1.14 5.98 -8.88
C SER A 58 -0.73 7.19 -9.71
N SER A 59 -0.39 8.32 -9.09
CA SER A 59 0.04 9.52 -9.83
C SER A 59 1.36 9.32 -10.58
N ARG A 60 2.16 8.34 -10.17
CA ARG A 60 3.40 7.91 -10.84
C ARG A 60 3.18 6.82 -11.90
N ASN A 61 1.93 6.47 -12.22
CA ASN A 61 1.58 5.39 -13.15
C ASN A 61 2.26 4.05 -12.79
N LEU A 62 2.36 3.75 -11.49
CA LEU A 62 2.85 2.44 -11.00
C LEU A 62 1.69 1.45 -10.87
N ILE A 63 0.54 1.96 -10.44
CA ILE A 63 -0.68 1.18 -10.23
C ILE A 63 -1.90 1.89 -10.81
N THR A 64 -2.96 1.12 -11.05
CA THR A 64 -4.28 1.62 -11.46
C THR A 64 -5.41 0.95 -10.68
N LYS A 65 -6.58 1.60 -10.61
CA LYS A 65 -7.76 1.02 -9.97
C LYS A 65 -8.29 -0.11 -10.84
N VAL A 66 -8.47 -1.28 -10.25
CA VAL A 66 -8.99 -2.47 -10.94
C VAL A 66 -10.47 -2.66 -10.66
N ARG A 67 -10.87 -2.67 -9.38
CA ARG A 67 -12.27 -2.83 -8.98
C ARG A 67 -12.55 -2.25 -7.59
N PRO A 68 -13.78 -1.81 -7.32
CA PRO A 68 -14.18 -1.45 -5.98
C PRO A 68 -14.21 -2.70 -5.09
N VAL A 69 -13.81 -2.54 -3.83
CA VAL A 69 -13.86 -3.60 -2.81
C VAL A 69 -14.32 -3.02 -1.49
N ASN A 70 -14.98 -3.83 -0.67
CA ASN A 70 -15.33 -3.42 0.69
C ASN A 70 -14.19 -3.78 1.63
N SER A 71 -13.86 -2.86 2.54
CA SER A 71 -12.87 -3.08 3.58
C SER A 71 -13.33 -4.21 4.50
N THR A 72 -12.43 -5.15 4.75
CA THR A 72 -12.60 -6.27 5.67
C THR A 72 -12.04 -5.95 7.06
N THR A 73 -11.18 -4.93 7.17
CA THR A 73 -10.65 -4.44 8.46
C THR A 73 -11.78 -4.04 9.41
N ARG A 74 -11.77 -4.58 10.64
CA ARG A 74 -12.83 -4.40 11.66
C ARG A 74 -13.20 -2.94 11.93
N SER A 75 -12.22 -2.03 11.97
CA SER A 75 -12.45 -0.60 12.23
C SER A 75 -13.09 0.16 11.05
N ARG A 76 -13.11 -0.43 9.85
CA ARG A 76 -13.66 0.15 8.63
C ARG A 76 -14.55 -0.86 7.89
N HIS A 77 -15.13 -1.81 8.63
CA HIS A 77 -15.88 -2.91 8.03
C HIS A 77 -17.03 -2.37 7.17
N GLY A 78 -17.08 -2.75 5.89
CA GLY A 78 -18.05 -2.23 4.92
C GLY A 78 -17.71 -0.87 4.30
N GLY A 79 -16.60 -0.23 4.70
CA GLY A 79 -16.12 0.99 4.08
C GLY A 79 -15.59 0.74 2.66
N GLY A 80 -16.01 1.58 1.71
CA GLY A 80 -15.54 1.49 0.32
C GLY A 80 -14.03 1.66 0.19
N SER A 81 -13.42 0.78 -0.60
CA SER A 81 -12.00 0.76 -0.91
C SER A 81 -11.81 0.35 -2.38
N TRP A 82 -10.57 0.34 -2.85
CA TRP A 82 -10.21 -0.07 -4.20
C TRP A 82 -9.16 -1.18 -4.14
N ALA A 83 -9.34 -2.19 -4.99
CA ALA A 83 -8.25 -3.08 -5.38
C ALA A 83 -7.45 -2.41 -6.49
N TRP A 84 -6.13 -2.37 -6.32
CA TRP A 84 -5.19 -1.76 -7.25
C TRP A 84 -4.33 -2.84 -7.90
N GLY A 85 -4.12 -2.73 -9.20
CA GLY A 85 -3.22 -3.60 -9.98
C GLY A 85 -2.09 -2.78 -10.59
N LEU A 86 -1.11 -3.45 -11.18
CA LEU A 86 -0.06 -2.75 -11.92
C LEU A 86 -0.65 -1.92 -13.05
N HIS A 87 -0.11 -0.73 -13.25
CA HIS A 87 -0.42 0.05 -14.43
C HIS A 87 0.18 -0.63 -15.68
N GLU A 88 -0.48 -0.52 -16.84
CA GLU A 88 -0.05 -1.13 -18.10
C GLU A 88 1.42 -0.82 -18.46
N SER A 89 1.87 0.40 -18.16
CA SER A 89 3.26 0.84 -18.39
C SER A 89 4.31 0.07 -17.59
N GLN A 90 3.92 -0.56 -16.48
CA GLN A 90 4.80 -1.43 -15.69
C GLN A 90 4.81 -2.86 -16.19
N MET A 91 3.73 -3.32 -16.85
CA MET A 91 3.62 -4.71 -17.33
C MET A 91 4.55 -4.98 -18.52
N VAL A 92 4.78 -3.99 -19.38
CA VAL A 92 5.66 -4.12 -20.56
C VAL A 92 7.15 -4.24 -20.18
N ARG A 93 7.53 -3.86 -18.96
CA ARG A 93 8.93 -3.88 -18.50
C ARG A 93 9.37 -5.23 -17.90
N ALA A 94 8.43 -6.16 -17.70
CA ALA A 94 8.69 -7.45 -17.06
C ALA A 94 8.79 -8.63 -18.04
N ALA A 95 8.71 -8.37 -19.36
CA ALA A 95 8.88 -9.34 -20.44
C ALA A 95 10.30 -9.24 -21.03
#